data_AF-A0A1Q7CIC9-F1
#
_entry.id   AF-A0A1Q7CIC9-F1
#
_cell.length_a   1.000
_cell.length_b   1.000
_cell.length_c   1.000
_cell.angle_alpha   90.00
_cell.angle_beta   90.00
_cell.angle_gamma   90.00
#
_symmetry.space_group_name_H-M   'P 1'
#
loop_
_entity.id
_entity.type
_entity.pdbx_description
1 polymer ?
#
loop_
_entity_poly.entity_id
_entity_poly.type
_entity_poly.pdbx_seq_one_letter_code
_entity_poly.pdbx_strand_id
1 'polypeptide(L)'
;MAAILFVVITASTRSPFRALVAVIAWAGLFELTYQAIGIVGFGWALANFPWEVIALSGWLILAAWIGTWPDWRITILFAAIMAVWIATGYHYNVAGQTSPIDIQDEALNEGGKAALALAYLIGAVRPAFRPVGARRSIR
;
A
#
# COMPACT_ATOMS: atom_id res chain seq x y z
N MET A 1 -9.29 7.13 -1.58
CA MET A 1 -7.86 7.30 -1.96
C MET A 1 -7.53 6.79 -3.36
N ALA A 2 -7.98 5.58 -3.75
CA ALA A 2 -7.72 5.01 -5.09
C ALA A 2 -7.98 5.97 -6.28
N ALA A 3 -9.14 6.64 -6.31
CA ALA A 3 -9.48 7.58 -7.37
C ALA A 3 -8.49 8.76 -7.47
N ILE A 4 -8.06 9.30 -6.32
CA ILE A 4 -7.08 10.40 -6.25
C ILE A 4 -5.74 9.94 -6.83
N LEU A 5 -5.24 8.78 -6.38
CA LEU A 5 -4.03 8.17 -6.93
C LEU A 5 -4.13 8.00 -8.44
N PHE A 6 -5.22 7.40 -8.91
CA PHE A 6 -5.41 7.14 -10.33
C PHE A 6 -5.36 8.43 -11.16
N VAL A 7 -6.13 9.44 -10.76
CA VAL A 7 -6.22 10.71 -11.49
C VAL A 7 -4.89 11.45 -11.49
N VAL A 8 -4.26 11.62 -10.32
CA VAL A 8 -3.04 12.42 -10.21
C VAL A 8 -1.86 11.75 -10.91
N ILE A 9 -1.69 10.43 -10.76
CA ILE A 9 -0.63 9.70 -11.45
C ILE A 9 -0.87 9.72 -12.97
N THR A 10 -2.11 9.50 -13.42
CA THR A 10 -2.43 9.57 -14.85
C THR A 10 -2.14 10.95 -15.42
N ALA A 11 -2.55 12.02 -14.74
CA ALA A 11 -2.30 13.38 -15.17
C ALA A 11 -0.80 13.72 -15.23
N SER A 12 -0.03 13.28 -14.23
CA SER A 12 1.39 13.60 -14.07
C SER A 12 2.30 12.79 -14.99
N THR A 13 1.99 11.51 -15.21
CA THR A 13 2.83 10.57 -15.96
C THR A 13 2.31 10.28 -17.36
N ARG A 14 1.09 10.74 -17.68
CA ARG A 14 0.35 10.47 -18.93
C ARG A 14 0.19 8.97 -19.22
N SER A 15 0.17 8.13 -18.18
CA SER A 15 0.04 6.68 -18.29
C SER A 15 -1.04 6.14 -17.33
N PRO A 16 -2.27 5.88 -17.82
CA PRO A 16 -3.31 5.28 -16.98
C PRO A 16 -2.95 3.88 -16.51
N PHE A 17 -2.13 3.14 -17.28
CA PHE A 17 -1.60 1.85 -16.86
C PHE A 17 -0.69 1.96 -15.63
N ARG A 18 0.24 2.93 -15.61
CA ARG A 18 1.07 3.20 -14.43
C ARG A 18 0.22 3.54 -13.21
N ALA A 19 -0.83 4.34 -13.41
CA ALA A 19 -1.75 4.72 -12.35
C ALA A 19 -2.54 3.52 -11.80
N LEU A 20 -3.03 2.63 -12.67
CA LEU A 20 -3.68 1.38 -12.29
C LEU A 20 -2.75 0.49 -11.46
N VAL A 21 -1.52 0.26 -11.95
CA VAL A 21 -0.51 -0.53 -11.24
C VAL A 21 -0.21 0.06 -9.88
N ALA A 22 -0.05 1.39 -9.77
CA ALA A 22 0.17 2.07 -8.49
C ALA A 22 -0.99 1.87 -7.51
N VAL A 23 -2.24 1.98 -7.97
CA VAL A 23 -3.43 1.80 -7.12
C VAL A 23 -3.52 0.38 -6.60
N ILE A 24 -3.36 -0.63 -7.46
CA ILE A 24 -3.46 -2.03 -7.03
C ILE A 24 -2.28 -2.40 -6.14
N ALA A 25 -1.08 -1.94 -6.45
CA ALA A 25 0.11 -2.16 -5.63
C ALA A 25 -0.01 -1.48 -4.25
N TRP A 26 -0.55 -0.26 -4.19
CA TRP A 26 -0.84 0.44 -2.94
C TRP A 26 -1.83 -0.34 -2.07
N ALA A 27 -2.99 -0.71 -2.63
CA ALA A 27 -4.00 -1.47 -1.90
C ALA A 27 -3.44 -2.83 -1.45
N GLY A 28 -2.73 -3.52 -2.35
CA GLY A 28 -2.16 -4.82 -2.08
C GLY A 28 -1.09 -4.78 -1.00
N LEU A 29 -0.18 -3.80 -1.03
CA LEU A 29 0.84 -3.66 0.01
C LEU A 29 0.22 -3.35 1.38
N PHE A 30 -0.80 -2.49 1.42
CA PHE A 30 -1.53 -2.22 2.65
C PHE A 30 -2.17 -3.50 3.20
N GLU A 31 -2.98 -4.20 2.40
CA GLU A 31 -3.70 -5.41 2.83
C GLU A 31 -2.75 -6.53 3.27
N LEU A 32 -1.68 -6.79 2.52
CA LEU A 32 -0.71 -7.80 2.90
C LEU A 32 0.00 -7.46 4.21
N THR A 33 0.38 -6.19 4.41
CA THR A 33 0.97 -5.74 5.68
C THR A 33 -0.04 -5.89 6.81
N TYR A 34 -1.28 -5.48 6.54
CA TYR A 34 -2.34 -5.44 7.51
C TYR A 34 -2.71 -6.83 8.03
N GLN A 35 -2.94 -7.77 7.11
CA GLN A 35 -3.22 -9.17 7.39
C GLN A 35 -2.03 -9.87 8.05
N ALA A 36 -0.80 -9.61 7.59
CA ALA A 36 0.39 -10.21 8.18
C ALA A 36 0.55 -9.82 9.65
N ILE A 37 0.32 -8.55 10.00
CA ILE A 37 0.33 -8.09 11.40
C ILE A 37 -0.78 -8.79 12.19
N GLY A 38 -2.00 -8.83 11.68
CA GLY A 38 -3.13 -9.47 12.35
C GLY A 38 -2.90 -10.97 12.61
N ILE A 39 -2.32 -11.69 11.65
CA ILE A 39 -2.01 -13.12 11.78
C ILE A 39 -0.87 -13.34 12.78
N VAL A 40 0.25 -12.63 12.63
CA VAL A 40 1.48 -12.88 13.41
C VAL A 40 1.36 -12.33 14.83
N GLY A 41 0.77 -11.15 14.99
CA GLY A 41 0.71 -10.44 16.27
C GLY A 41 -0.59 -10.64 17.05
N PHE A 42 -1.70 -10.94 16.37
CA PHE A 42 -3.04 -10.87 16.96
C PHE A 42 -3.91 -12.12 16.69
N GLY A 43 -3.32 -13.20 16.18
CA GLY A 43 -3.95 -14.52 16.10
C GLY A 43 -5.07 -14.64 15.06
N TRP A 44 -5.09 -13.78 14.04
CA TRP A 44 -6.08 -13.91 12.95
C TRP A 44 -5.89 -15.20 12.17
N ALA A 45 -6.99 -15.68 11.59
CA ALA A 45 -6.97 -16.89 10.79
C ALA A 45 -6.09 -16.71 9.56
N LEU A 46 -5.22 -17.68 9.29
CA LEU A 46 -4.41 -17.74 8.07
C LEU A 46 -5.25 -18.03 6.81
N ALA A 47 -6.54 -18.32 6.98
CA ALA A 47 -7.45 -18.60 5.87
C ALA A 47 -7.44 -17.41 4.88
N ASN A 48 -7.34 -17.71 3.59
CA ASN A 48 -7.24 -16.77 2.46
C ASN A 48 -5.93 -15.97 2.33
N PHE A 49 -5.10 -15.86 3.37
CA PHE A 49 -3.85 -15.10 3.27
C PHE A 49 -2.88 -15.61 2.18
N PRO A 50 -2.65 -16.93 2.00
CA PRO A 50 -1.84 -17.41 0.88
C PRO A 50 -2.39 -17.01 -0.49
N TRP A 51 -3.72 -17.00 -0.63
CA TRP A 51 -4.38 -16.56 -1.86
C TRP A 51 -4.17 -15.06 -2.11
N GLU A 52 -4.35 -14.23 -1.08
CA GLU A 52 -4.09 -12.78 -1.14
C GLU A 52 -2.64 -12.50 -1.52
N VAL A 53 -1.66 -13.19 -0.91
CA VAL A 53 -0.24 -13.07 -1.26
C VAL A 53 -0.02 -13.36 -2.74
N ILE A 54 -0.56 -14.46 -3.27
CA ILE A 54 -0.41 -14.82 -4.68
C ILE A 54 -1.07 -13.77 -5.59
N ALA A 55 -2.29 -13.36 -5.26
CA ALA A 55 -3.07 -12.41 -6.07
C ALA A 55 -2.43 -11.01 -6.13
N LEU A 56 -1.82 -10.56 -5.02
CA LEU A 56 -1.34 -9.18 -4.88
C LEU A 56 0.16 -9.02 -5.17
N SER A 57 0.98 -10.06 -4.94
CA SER A 57 2.43 -9.97 -5.13
C SER A 57 2.83 -9.69 -6.57
N GLY A 58 2.07 -10.20 -7.55
CA GLY A 58 2.31 -9.92 -8.97
C GLY A 58 2.23 -8.43 -9.30
N TRP A 59 1.31 -7.70 -8.67
CA TRP A 59 1.17 -6.25 -8.84
C TRP A 59 2.30 -5.48 -8.17
N LEU A 60 2.79 -5.93 -7.01
CA LEU A 60 3.95 -5.34 -6.36
C LEU A 60 5.21 -5.52 -7.22
N ILE A 61 5.44 -6.73 -7.74
CA ILE A 61 6.57 -7.01 -8.63
C ILE A 61 6.48 -6.16 -9.89
N LEU A 62 5.30 -6.08 -10.51
CA LEU A 62 5.08 -5.25 -11.69
C LEU A 62 5.33 -3.77 -11.38
N ALA A 63 4.85 -3.28 -10.24
CA ALA A 63 5.06 -1.90 -9.80
C ALA A 63 6.55 -1.58 -9.63
N ALA A 64 7.31 -2.46 -8.98
CA ALA A 64 8.77 -2.35 -8.90
C ALA A 64 9.44 -2.38 -10.28
N TRP A 65 9.01 -3.31 -11.14
CA TRP A 65 9.56 -3.47 -12.49
C TRP A 65 9.43 -2.21 -13.34
N ILE A 66 8.29 -1.52 -13.29
CA ILE A 66 8.03 -0.28 -14.05
C ILE A 66 8.50 0.99 -13.33
N GLY A 67 9.18 0.85 -12.17
CA GLY A 67 9.67 1.97 -11.37
C GLY A 67 8.55 2.77 -10.71
N THR A 68 7.50 2.11 -10.25
CA THR A 68 6.37 2.66 -9.50
C THR A 68 6.37 2.06 -8.10
N TRP A 69 7.35 2.45 -7.29
CA TRP A 69 7.56 1.92 -5.95
C TRP A 69 7.41 3.03 -4.90
N PRO A 70 6.87 2.78 -3.69
CA PRO A 70 6.64 3.84 -2.72
C PRO A 70 7.94 4.54 -2.31
N ASP A 71 7.87 5.86 -2.17
CA ASP A 71 8.97 6.66 -1.64
C ASP A 71 9.32 6.22 -0.22
N TRP A 72 10.57 5.81 0.00
CA TRP A 72 11.00 5.21 1.27
C TRP A 72 10.87 6.16 2.46
N ARG A 73 10.97 7.49 2.24
CA ARG A 73 10.90 8.47 3.33
C ARG A 73 9.49 8.55 3.87
N ILE A 74 8.49 8.52 3.00
CA ILE A 74 7.08 8.50 3.39
C ILE A 74 6.68 7.09 3.88
N THR A 75 7.30 6.04 3.36
CA THR A 75 7.10 4.67 3.89
C THR A 75 7.49 4.57 5.38
N ILE A 76 8.47 5.36 5.87
CA ILE A 76 8.78 5.44 7.31
C ILE A 76 7.59 5.97 8.11
N LEU A 77 6.88 6.98 7.60
CA LEU A 77 5.67 7.49 8.26
C LEU A 77 4.56 6.42 8.31
N PHE A 78 4.34 5.71 7.21
CA PHE A 78 3.42 4.56 7.20
C PHE A 78 3.82 3.52 8.26
N ALA A 79 5.09 3.13 8.30
CA ALA A 79 5.59 2.16 9.28
C ALA A 79 5.43 2.67 10.73
N ALA A 80 5.63 3.96 10.99
CA ALA A 80 5.40 4.55 12.30
C ALA A 80 3.91 4.50 12.70
N ILE A 81 2.99 4.77 11.78
CA ILE A 81 1.54 4.64 12.02
C ILE A 81 1.19 3.19 12.34
N MET A 82 1.69 2.22 11.56
CA MET A 82 1.46 0.80 11.83
C MET A 82 2.02 0.38 13.20
N ALA A 83 3.19 0.89 13.59
CA ALA A 83 3.78 0.60 14.89
C ALA A 83 2.93 1.16 16.05
N VAL A 84 2.37 2.37 15.92
CA VAL A 84 1.43 2.93 16.90
C VAL A 84 0.15 2.08 16.97
N TRP A 85 -0.36 1.63 15.83
CA TRP A 85 -1.55 0.79 15.79
C TRP A 85 -1.33 -0.56 16.45
N ILE A 86 -0.17 -1.20 16.21
CA ILE A 86 0.25 -2.40 16.92
C ILE A 86 0.33 -2.15 18.43
N ALA A 87 0.98 -1.05 18.84
CA ALA A 87 1.17 -0.71 20.25
C ALA A 87 -0.15 -0.41 20.99
N THR A 88 -1.22 -0.09 20.27
CA THR A 88 -2.53 0.24 20.83
C THR A 88 -3.55 -0.90 20.75
N GLY A 89 -3.14 -2.08 20.26
CA GLY A 89 -3.95 -3.29 20.28
C GLY A 89 -4.42 -3.80 18.91
N TYR A 90 -4.23 -3.00 17.86
CA TYR A 90 -4.47 -3.39 16.46
C TYR A 90 -5.87 -3.97 16.20
N HIS A 91 -6.89 -3.26 16.65
CA HIS A 91 -8.26 -3.61 16.35
C HIS A 91 -8.70 -2.96 15.03
N TYR A 92 -9.73 -3.51 14.42
CA TYR A 92 -10.27 -2.99 13.16
C TYR A 92 -11.77 -3.03 13.17
N ASN A 93 -12.36 -1.98 12.58
CA ASN A 93 -13.78 -1.92 12.38
C ASN A 93 -14.18 -2.84 11.22
N VAL A 94 -15.17 -3.70 11.45
CA VAL A 94 -15.76 -4.53 10.39
C VAL A 94 -17.11 -3.96 9.95
N ALA A 95 -17.38 -4.06 8.65
CA ALA A 95 -18.69 -3.71 8.12
C ALA A 95 -19.78 -4.56 8.78
N GLY A 96 -20.80 -3.91 9.35
CA GLY A 96 -21.91 -4.59 10.02
C GLY A 96 -21.65 -4.97 11.48
N GLN A 97 -20.57 -4.50 12.12
CA GLN A 97 -20.40 -4.67 13.56
C GLN A 97 -21.53 -4.01 14.36
N THR A 98 -21.91 -4.64 15.46
CA THR A 98 -22.97 -4.18 16.36
C THR A 98 -22.48 -3.17 17.41
N SER A 99 -21.18 -3.14 17.66
CA SER A 99 -20.53 -2.19 18.57
C SER A 99 -20.21 -0.87 17.88
N PRO A 100 -20.08 0.25 18.64
CA PRO A 100 -19.65 1.53 18.09
C PRO A 100 -18.32 1.40 17.34
N ILE A 101 -18.15 2.21 16.29
CA ILE A 101 -16.90 2.34 15.56
C ILE A 101 -15.82 2.82 16.53
N ASP A 102 -14.70 2.11 16.59
CA ASP A 102 -13.51 2.61 17.27
C ASP A 102 -12.87 3.68 16.37
N ILE A 103 -13.00 4.94 16.80
CA ILE A 103 -12.51 6.10 16.06
C ILE A 103 -10.98 6.10 16.00
N GLN A 104 -10.31 5.60 17.03
CA GLN A 104 -8.85 5.56 17.08
C GLN A 104 -8.33 4.58 16.02
N ASP A 105 -8.87 3.36 15.97
CA ASP A 105 -8.46 2.38 14.97
C ASP A 105 -8.80 2.83 13.56
N GLU A 106 -9.96 3.47 13.35
CA GLU A 106 -10.33 4.01 12.05
C GLU A 106 -9.35 5.09 11.59
N ALA A 107 -8.94 5.98 12.50
CA ALA A 107 -7.97 7.02 12.20
C ALA A 107 -6.58 6.44 11.86
N LEU A 108 -6.15 5.38 12.53
CA LEU A 108 -4.88 4.70 12.26
C LEU A 108 -4.93 3.91 10.94
N ASN A 109 -6.05 3.24 10.66
CA ASN A 109 -6.32 2.52 9.42
C ASN A 109 -6.27 3.47 8.20
N GLU A 110 -7.12 4.49 8.21
CA GLU A 110 -7.19 5.46 7.12
C GLU A 110 -5.92 6.32 7.05
N GLY A 111 -5.31 6.64 8.18
CA GLY A 111 -4.01 7.31 8.24
C GLY A 111 -2.89 6.50 7.58
N GLY A 112 -2.82 5.20 7.86
CA GLY A 112 -1.85 4.28 7.27
C GLY A 112 -2.06 4.15 5.76
N LYS A 113 -3.31 3.95 5.32
CA LYS A 113 -3.67 3.94 3.90
C LYS A 113 -3.28 5.23 3.19
N ALA A 114 -3.54 6.39 3.81
CA ALA A 114 -3.24 7.70 3.25
C ALA A 114 -1.72 7.94 3.15
N ALA A 115 -0.96 7.59 4.18
CA ALA A 115 0.50 7.70 4.18
C ALA A 115 1.11 6.82 3.08
N LEU A 116 0.67 5.58 2.94
CA LEU A 116 1.15 4.68 1.90
C LEU A 116 0.71 5.14 0.49
N ALA A 117 -0.49 5.70 0.36
CA ALA A 117 -0.96 6.29 -0.88
C ALA A 117 -0.04 7.43 -1.30
N LEU A 118 0.31 8.34 -0.37
CA LEU A 118 1.24 9.42 -0.64
C LEU A 118 2.62 8.92 -1.06
N ALA A 119 3.12 7.86 -0.42
CA ALA A 119 4.38 7.22 -0.79
C ALA A 119 4.36 6.69 -2.23
N TYR A 120 3.30 5.99 -2.63
CA TYR A 120 3.12 5.51 -4.01
C TYR A 120 2.92 6.65 -5.00
N LEU A 121 2.21 7.71 -4.63
CA LEU A 121 2.02 8.88 -5.48
C LEU A 121 3.37 9.51 -5.84
N ILE A 122 4.19 9.79 -4.83
CA ILE A 122 5.52 10.38 -5.03
C ILE A 122 6.40 9.43 -5.85
N GLY A 123 6.42 8.15 -5.48
CA GLY A 123 7.22 7.14 -6.16
C GLY A 123 6.84 6.89 -7.61
N ALA A 124 5.55 6.98 -7.95
CA ALA A 124 5.05 6.85 -9.31
C ALA A 124 5.41 8.05 -10.19
N VAL A 125 5.34 9.26 -9.63
CA VAL A 125 5.57 10.53 -10.34
C VAL A 125 7.07 10.87 -10.41
N ARG A 126 7.85 10.52 -9.39
CA ARG A 126 9.29 10.74 -9.28
C ARG A 126 10.00 9.44 -8.91
N PRO A 127 10.21 8.52 -9.87
CA PRO A 127 10.85 7.24 -9.58
C PRO A 127 12.24 7.44 -8.97
N ALA A 128 12.40 7.06 -7.70
CA ALA A 128 13.68 7.16 -6.99
C ALA A 128 14.71 6.14 -7.48
N PHE A 129 14.25 5.02 -8.06
CA PHE A 129 15.08 3.96 -8.60
C PHE A 129 14.82 3.78 -10.09
N ARG A 130 15.86 3.40 -10.84
CA ARG A 130 15.70 3.04 -12.26
C ARG A 130 14.93 1.72 -12.36
N PRO A 131 13.98 1.60 -13.31
CA PRO A 131 13.30 0.34 -13.59
C PRO A 131 14.31 -0.79 -13.81
N VAL A 132 14.05 -1.97 -13.24
CA VAL A 132 14.95 -3.15 -13.33
C VAL A 132 15.19 -3.56 -14.80
N GLY A 133 14.30 -3.19 -15.73
CA GLY A 133 14.43 -3.45 -17.17
C GLY A 133 15.02 -2.31 -18.03
N ALA A 134 15.43 -1.17 -17.46
CA ALA A 134 15.97 -0.06 -18.24
C ALA A 134 17.39 -0.39 -18.74
N ARG A 135 17.53 -0.94 -19.96
CA ARG A 135 18.84 -1.15 -20.60
C ARG A 135 19.61 0.18 -20.66
N ARG A 136 20.85 0.19 -20.16
CA ARG A 136 21.82 1.25 -20.49
C ARG A 136 22.00 1.22 -22.01
N SER A 137 21.54 2.25 -22.72
CA SER A 137 22.01 2.45 -24.09
C SER A 137 23.49 2.80 -23.97
N ILE A 138 24.37 1.86 -24.29
CA ILE A 138 25.78 2.14 -24.53
C ILE A 138 25.79 2.96 -25.83
N ARG A 139 26.06 4.25 -25.72
CA ARG A 139 26.46 5.09 -26.86
C ARG A 139 27.98 5.16 -26.86
#